data_AF-A0A959BHD4-F1
#
_entry.id   AF-A0A959BHD4-F1
#
_cell.length_a   1.000
_cell.length_b   1.000
_cell.length_c   1.000
_cell.angle_alpha   90.00
_cell.angle_beta   90.00
_cell.angle_gamma   90.00
#
_symmetry.space_group_name_H-M   'P 1'
#
loop_
_entity.id
_entity.type
_entity.pdbx_description
1 polymer ?
#
loop_
_entity_poly.entity_id
_entity_poly.type
_entity_poly.pdbx_seq_one_letter_code
_entity_poly.pdbx_strand_id
1 'polypeptide(L)'
;MHHSKLLHLLKVLDAPELKRLSRFLKSPFYNTNPHLVKLYQLLRKEHPQFDSPKLAKEKVFKKLFPGLDYDHQKLLNLMTDFTALLKQYLQALQLEKEEPVQERLLLKAFAERPHSYDIFVKHVQKTGRRLDALPYRNIDFYREKFWLSQLYFNHPGTDKFQLSKAEYDASMQQLDRWFLLEKLLLSCEMKAREKPLSEVYDIWLLS
;
A
#
# COMPACT_ATOMS: atom_id res chain seq x y z
N MET A 1 19.46 19.59 12.18
CA MET A 1 18.29 18.75 11.81
C MET A 1 18.43 17.30 12.28
N HIS A 2 19.48 16.99 13.05
CA HIS A 2 19.75 15.68 13.62
C HIS A 2 18.53 15.15 14.40
N HIS A 3 18.28 13.84 14.30
CA HIS A 3 17.15 13.14 14.92
C HIS A 3 15.75 13.55 14.44
N SER A 4 15.63 14.25 13.32
CA SER A 4 14.31 14.52 12.74
C SER A 4 13.71 13.28 12.08
N LYS A 5 12.37 13.17 12.12
CA LYS A 5 11.61 12.10 11.44
C LYS A 5 12.00 11.95 9.97
N LEU A 6 12.27 13.07 9.30
CA LEU A 6 12.75 13.10 7.92
C LEU A 6 14.05 12.31 7.73
N LEU A 7 15.06 12.56 8.58
CA LEU A 7 16.34 11.87 8.47
C LEU A 7 16.20 10.38 8.82
N HIS A 8 15.38 10.04 9.81
CA HIS A 8 15.10 8.64 10.14
C HIS A 8 14.47 7.87 8.97
N LEU A 9 13.48 8.46 8.28
CA LEU A 9 12.89 7.83 7.10
C LEU A 9 13.89 7.75 5.93
N LEU A 10 14.74 8.75 5.74
CA LEU A 10 15.77 8.70 4.70
C LEU A 10 16.82 7.62 4.96
N LYS A 11 17.09 7.26 6.23
CA LYS A 11 17.97 6.15 6.60
C LYS A 11 17.40 4.78 6.24
N VAL A 12 16.07 4.64 6.11
CA VAL A 12 15.42 3.38 5.75
C VAL A 12 15.67 3.02 4.28
N LEU A 13 15.87 4.02 3.41
CA LEU A 13 16.11 3.80 1.99
C LEU A 13 17.50 3.25 1.73
N ASP A 14 17.58 2.24 0.87
CA ASP A 14 18.84 1.79 0.30
C ASP A 14 19.38 2.77 -0.76
N ALA A 15 20.62 2.56 -1.23
CA ALA A 15 21.24 3.45 -2.20
C ALA A 15 20.48 3.52 -3.56
N PRO A 16 20.02 2.39 -4.15
CA PRO A 16 19.14 2.40 -5.33
C PRO A 16 17.84 3.21 -5.15
N GLU A 17 17.11 2.99 -4.05
CA GLU A 17 15.86 3.66 -3.72
C GLU A 17 16.09 5.15 -3.48
N LEU A 18 17.17 5.51 -2.78
CA LEU A 18 17.54 6.91 -2.58
C LEU A 18 17.84 7.61 -3.92
N LYS A 19 18.47 6.91 -4.89
CA LYS A 19 18.73 7.46 -6.23
C LYS A 19 17.42 7.66 -7.00
N ARG A 20 16.48 6.71 -6.91
CA ARG A 20 15.16 6.77 -7.55
C ARG A 20 14.26 7.85 -6.94
N LEU A 21 14.38 8.16 -5.65
CA LEU A 21 13.63 9.24 -4.97
C LEU A 21 13.79 10.59 -5.68
N SER A 22 14.96 10.87 -6.27
CA SER A 22 15.15 12.10 -7.05
C SER A 22 14.19 12.23 -8.23
N ARG A 23 13.80 11.12 -8.87
CA ARG A 23 12.85 11.12 -9.99
C ARG A 23 11.43 11.35 -9.47
N PHE A 24 11.07 10.70 -8.37
CA PHE A 24 9.78 10.88 -7.70
C PHE A 24 9.55 12.35 -7.29
N LEU A 25 10.52 12.98 -6.60
CA LEU A 25 10.42 14.38 -6.16
C LEU A 25 10.42 15.40 -7.31
N LYS A 26 10.89 15.01 -8.50
CA LYS A 26 10.85 15.86 -9.70
C LYS A 26 9.58 15.67 -10.52
N SER A 27 8.76 14.66 -10.18
CA SER A 27 7.50 14.42 -10.88
C SER A 27 6.50 15.51 -10.52
N PRO A 28 5.94 16.24 -11.49
CA PRO A 28 4.93 17.28 -11.24
C PRO A 28 3.63 16.70 -10.68
N PHE A 29 3.41 15.39 -10.83
CA PHE A 29 2.27 14.70 -10.23
C PHE A 29 2.37 14.61 -8.70
N TYR A 30 3.59 14.47 -8.16
CA TYR A 30 3.81 14.31 -6.72
C TYR A 30 4.32 15.59 -6.05
N ASN A 31 5.10 16.42 -6.75
CA ASN A 31 5.71 17.59 -6.16
C ASN A 31 5.83 18.75 -7.15
N THR A 32 5.34 19.91 -6.74
CA THR A 32 5.49 21.18 -7.47
C THR A 32 6.49 22.12 -6.79
N ASN A 33 6.94 21.83 -5.56
CA ASN A 33 7.84 22.69 -4.81
C ASN A 33 9.32 22.37 -5.11
N PRO A 34 10.06 23.27 -5.80
CA PRO A 34 11.46 23.03 -6.16
C PRO A 34 12.40 23.01 -4.94
N HIS A 35 12.01 23.62 -3.81
CA HIS A 35 12.84 23.61 -2.59
C HIS A 35 12.93 22.20 -1.98
N LEU A 36 11.94 21.34 -2.18
CA LEU A 36 11.99 19.94 -1.74
C LEU A 36 13.09 19.16 -2.49
N VAL A 37 13.20 19.38 -3.80
CA VAL A 37 14.27 18.78 -4.62
C VAL A 37 15.65 19.28 -4.17
N LYS A 38 15.77 20.58 -3.87
CA LYS A 38 17.02 21.16 -3.32
C LYS A 38 17.36 20.57 -1.95
N LEU A 39 16.37 20.43 -1.07
CA LEU A 39 16.56 19.83 0.26
C LEU A 39 17.05 18.39 0.13
N TYR A 40 16.42 17.56 -0.71
CA TYR A 40 16.89 16.22 -1.01
C TYR A 40 18.35 16.20 -1.51
N GLN A 41 18.73 17.09 -2.43
CA GLN A 41 20.10 17.16 -2.95
C GLN A 41 21.14 17.52 -1.88
N LEU A 42 20.76 18.33 -0.89
CA LEU A 42 21.61 18.64 0.26
C LEU A 42 21.73 17.43 1.20
N LEU A 43 20.62 16.78 1.52
CA LEU A 43 20.58 15.66 2.46
C LEU A 43 21.26 14.40 1.91
N ARG A 44 21.04 14.04 0.64
CA ARG A 44 21.56 12.79 0.05
C ARG A 44 23.09 12.68 0.09
N LYS A 45 23.81 13.80 0.16
CA LYS A 45 25.28 13.84 0.22
C LYS A 45 25.82 13.34 1.56
N GLU A 46 24.97 13.31 2.58
CA GLU A 46 25.33 12.92 3.94
C GLU A 46 24.66 11.58 4.34
N HIS A 47 23.98 10.89 3.41
CA HIS A 47 23.44 9.54 3.63
C HIS A 47 24.61 8.53 3.70
N PRO A 48 24.55 7.49 4.56
CA PRO A 48 23.45 7.16 5.47
C PRO A 48 23.56 7.79 6.87
N GLN A 49 24.69 8.41 7.22
CA GLN A 49 24.97 8.77 8.62
C GLN A 49 24.16 10.00 9.08
N PHE A 50 24.08 11.05 8.25
CA PHE A 50 23.38 12.32 8.53
C PHE A 50 23.82 13.04 9.83
N ASP A 51 25.07 12.87 10.25
CA ASP A 51 25.62 13.46 11.48
C ASP A 51 26.50 14.68 11.22
N SER A 52 26.68 15.05 9.96
CA SER A 52 27.52 16.16 9.54
C SER A 52 27.01 17.51 10.05
N PRO A 53 27.91 18.39 10.56
CA PRO A 53 27.55 19.74 11.01
C PRO A 53 27.05 20.65 9.87
N LYS A 54 27.10 20.17 8.61
CA LYS A 54 26.46 20.80 7.45
C LYS A 54 24.93 20.72 7.51
N LEU A 55 24.36 19.82 8.32
CA LEU A 55 22.93 19.63 8.52
C LEU A 55 22.34 20.45 9.68
N ALA A 56 23.11 21.40 10.23
CA ALA A 56 22.59 22.45 11.10
C ALA A 56 21.45 23.21 10.39
N LYS A 57 20.35 23.49 11.10
CA LYS A 57 19.10 23.98 10.48
C LYS A 57 19.34 25.30 9.74
N GLU A 58 20.13 26.18 10.33
CA GLU A 58 20.50 27.51 9.84
C GLU A 58 21.34 27.40 8.56
N LYS A 59 22.31 26.47 8.53
CA LYS A 59 23.14 26.21 7.34
C LYS A 59 22.33 25.64 6.19
N VAL A 60 21.41 24.72 6.48
CA VAL A 60 20.51 24.15 5.47
C VAL A 60 19.56 25.22 4.95
N PHE A 61 18.97 26.02 5.84
CA PHE A 61 18.07 27.11 5.46
C PHE A 61 18.76 28.12 4.54
N LYS A 62 19.96 28.61 4.89
CA LYS A 62 20.72 29.56 4.07
C LYS A 62 21.02 29.03 2.66
N LYS A 63 21.22 27.71 2.51
CA LYS A 63 21.41 27.07 1.20
C LYS A 63 20.11 26.91 0.42
N LEU A 64 18.97 26.71 1.10
CA LEU A 64 17.66 26.56 0.47
C LEU A 64 17.05 27.89 0.05
N PHE A 65 17.27 28.94 0.84
CA PHE A 65 16.70 30.27 0.70
C PHE A 65 17.81 31.34 0.81
N PRO A 66 18.67 31.48 -0.22
CA PRO A 66 19.71 32.49 -0.21
C PRO A 66 19.12 33.90 -0.06
N GLY A 67 19.71 34.72 0.80
CA GLY A 67 19.30 36.11 1.01
C GLY A 67 18.11 36.32 1.95
N LEU A 68 17.52 35.25 2.51
CA LEU A 68 16.51 35.35 3.56
C LEU A 68 17.11 35.11 4.94
N ASP A 69 16.59 35.83 5.93
CA ASP A 69 16.86 35.56 7.34
C ASP A 69 16.30 34.20 7.75
N TYR A 70 16.95 33.59 8.74
CA TYR A 70 16.58 32.26 9.19
C TYR A 70 15.14 32.21 9.72
N ASP A 71 14.29 31.48 9.01
CA ASP A 71 12.91 31.21 9.41
C ASP A 71 12.77 29.73 9.79
N HIS A 72 12.58 29.50 11.09
CA HIS A 72 12.42 28.17 11.64
C HIS A 72 11.17 27.46 11.11
N GLN A 73 10.04 28.17 11.06
CA GLN A 73 8.75 27.58 10.70
C GLN A 73 8.73 27.21 9.23
N LYS A 74 9.29 28.06 8.37
CA LYS A 74 9.42 27.77 6.93
C LYS A 74 10.26 26.53 6.67
N LEU A 75 11.36 26.32 7.42
CA LEU A 75 12.13 25.08 7.33
C LEU A 75 11.33 23.86 7.82
N LEU A 76 10.63 23.98 8.95
CA LEU A 76 9.83 22.89 9.51
C LEU A 76 8.69 22.46 8.57
N ASN A 77 8.03 23.43 7.92
CA ASN A 77 7.00 23.14 6.92
C ASN A 77 7.59 22.35 5.75
N LEU A 78 8.72 22.80 5.20
CA LEU A 78 9.41 22.09 4.11
C LEU A 78 9.84 20.67 4.52
N MET A 79 10.32 20.49 5.75
CA MET A 79 10.67 19.16 6.28
C MET A 79 9.43 18.26 6.43
N THR A 80 8.31 18.82 6.87
CA THR A 80 7.03 18.11 7.03
C THR A 80 6.51 17.65 5.67
N ASP A 81 6.50 18.53 4.68
CA ASP A 81 6.10 18.22 3.31
C ASP A 81 6.99 17.13 2.72
N PHE A 82 8.31 17.22 2.92
CA PHE A 82 9.22 16.18 2.45
C PHE A 82 8.96 14.84 3.15
N THR A 83 8.71 14.86 4.46
CA THR A 83 8.38 13.65 5.21
C THR A 83 7.12 12.98 4.67
N ALA A 84 6.10 13.75 4.29
CA ALA A 84 4.87 13.23 3.69
C ALA A 84 5.14 12.59 2.32
N LEU A 85 5.90 13.27 1.44
CA LEU A 85 6.27 12.73 0.13
C LEU A 85 7.14 11.47 0.24
N LEU A 86 8.00 11.39 1.24
CA LEU A 86 8.83 10.21 1.46
C LEU A 86 7.98 8.99 1.86
N LYS A 87 6.91 9.18 2.63
CA LYS A 87 5.94 8.11 2.91
C LYS A 87 5.19 7.68 1.65
N GLN A 88 4.74 8.63 0.82
CA GLN A 88 4.11 8.31 -0.46
C GLN A 88 5.06 7.56 -1.40
N TYR A 89 6.33 7.92 -1.41
CA TYR A 89 7.35 7.22 -2.17
C TYR A 89 7.53 5.77 -1.71
N LEU A 90 7.61 5.53 -0.40
CA LEU A 90 7.67 4.16 0.15
C LEU A 90 6.42 3.35 -0.21
N GLN A 91 5.23 3.96 -0.17
CA GLN A 91 3.99 3.31 -0.62
C GLN A 91 4.06 2.94 -2.10
N ALA A 92 4.57 3.83 -2.96
CA ALA A 92 4.75 3.55 -4.37
C ALA A 92 5.74 2.40 -4.62
N LEU A 93 6.88 2.38 -3.90
CA LEU A 93 7.86 1.30 -3.99
C LEU A 93 7.31 -0.06 -3.54
N GLN A 94 6.48 -0.09 -2.49
CA GLN A 94 5.83 -1.34 -2.08
C GLN A 94 4.80 -1.76 -3.12
N LEU A 95 3.98 -0.82 -3.60
CA LEU A 95 2.94 -1.11 -4.59
C LEU A 95 3.53 -1.71 -5.88
N GLU A 96 4.69 -1.22 -6.35
CA GLU A 96 5.43 -1.78 -7.49
C GLU A 96 5.73 -3.28 -7.36
N LYS A 97 5.85 -3.81 -6.14
CA LYS A 97 6.15 -5.22 -5.87
C LYS A 97 4.90 -6.07 -5.67
N GLU A 98 3.76 -5.43 -5.41
CA GLU A 98 2.50 -6.06 -5.02
C GLU A 98 1.54 -6.18 -6.22
N GLU A 99 1.90 -6.98 -7.22
CA GLU A 99 1.09 -7.20 -8.43
C GLU A 99 -0.40 -7.52 -8.14
N PRO A 100 -0.74 -8.40 -7.17
CA PRO A 100 -2.15 -8.65 -6.84
C PRO A 100 -2.86 -7.39 -6.34
N VAL A 101 -2.21 -6.54 -5.54
CA VAL A 101 -2.79 -5.30 -5.03
C VAL A 101 -2.99 -4.30 -6.16
N GLN A 102 -2.02 -4.17 -7.06
CA GLN A 102 -2.13 -3.33 -8.26
C GLN A 102 -3.36 -3.74 -9.10
N GLU A 103 -3.54 -5.04 -9.35
CA GLU A 103 -4.68 -5.56 -10.11
C GLU A 103 -6.01 -5.25 -9.41
N ARG A 104 -6.08 -5.39 -8.08
CA ARG A 104 -7.28 -5.03 -7.31
C ARG A 104 -7.61 -3.54 -7.39
N LEU A 105 -6.61 -2.67 -7.28
CA LEU A 105 -6.80 -1.23 -7.41
C LEU A 105 -7.28 -0.84 -8.81
N LEU A 106 -6.73 -1.47 -9.85
CA LEU A 106 -7.15 -1.25 -11.24
C LEU A 106 -8.60 -1.68 -11.47
N LEU A 107 -8.99 -2.86 -10.99
CA LEU A 107 -10.36 -3.35 -11.08
C LEU A 107 -11.36 -2.44 -10.36
N LYS A 108 -11.02 -1.95 -9.16
CA LYS A 108 -11.85 -0.96 -8.45
C LYS A 108 -11.96 0.34 -9.23
N ALA A 109 -10.85 0.82 -9.80
CA ALA A 109 -10.85 2.03 -10.61
C ALA A 109 -11.77 1.90 -11.83
N PHE A 110 -11.78 0.75 -12.52
CA PHE A 110 -12.75 0.51 -13.59
C PHE A 110 -14.18 0.43 -13.02
N ALA A 111 -14.39 -0.27 -11.91
CA ALA A 111 -15.73 -0.40 -11.33
C ALA A 111 -16.37 0.94 -10.91
N GLU A 112 -15.56 1.93 -10.53
CA GLU A 112 -16.02 3.28 -10.18
C GLU A 112 -16.35 4.16 -11.39
N ARG A 113 -16.04 3.70 -12.62
CA ARG A 113 -16.15 4.49 -13.86
C ARG A 113 -17.20 3.85 -14.78
N PRO A 114 -18.41 4.45 -14.89
CA PRO A 114 -19.52 3.86 -15.64
C PRO A 114 -19.17 3.50 -17.09
N HIS A 115 -18.39 4.35 -17.78
CA HIS A 115 -18.00 4.15 -19.17
C HIS A 115 -16.96 3.03 -19.39
N SER A 116 -16.48 2.39 -18.33
CA SER A 116 -15.47 1.33 -18.42
C SER A 116 -16.03 -0.07 -18.20
N TYR A 117 -17.36 -0.24 -18.17
CA TYR A 117 -18.00 -1.52 -17.86
C TYR A 117 -17.49 -2.69 -18.72
N ASP A 118 -17.38 -2.52 -20.04
CA ASP A 118 -16.89 -3.61 -20.91
C ASP A 118 -15.44 -4.01 -20.61
N ILE A 119 -14.59 -3.03 -20.27
CA ILE A 119 -13.20 -3.25 -19.89
C ILE A 119 -13.15 -3.92 -18.51
N PHE A 120 -13.96 -3.43 -17.56
CA PHE A 120 -14.13 -4.00 -16.23
C PHE A 120 -14.50 -5.47 -16.30
N VAL A 121 -15.55 -5.85 -17.04
CA VAL A 121 -15.99 -7.25 -17.18
C VAL A 121 -14.90 -8.13 -17.78
N LYS A 122 -14.23 -7.66 -18.84
CA LYS A 122 -13.09 -8.40 -19.43
C LYS A 122 -11.96 -8.63 -18.43
N HIS A 123 -11.65 -7.62 -17.62
CA HIS A 123 -10.64 -7.75 -16.57
C HIS A 123 -11.09 -8.69 -15.46
N VAL A 124 -12.34 -8.59 -14.98
CA VAL A 124 -12.91 -9.53 -13.99
C VAL A 124 -12.79 -10.97 -14.47
N GLN A 125 -13.19 -11.25 -15.71
CA GLN A 125 -13.09 -12.60 -16.27
C GLN A 125 -11.64 -13.07 -16.42
N LYS A 126 -10.73 -12.18 -16.83
CA LYS A 126 -9.30 -12.49 -16.94
C LYS A 126 -8.69 -12.83 -15.57
N THR A 127 -8.95 -12.00 -14.56
CA THR A 127 -8.51 -12.23 -13.18
C THR A 127 -9.11 -13.53 -12.62
N GLY A 128 -10.39 -13.78 -12.90
CA GLY A 128 -11.08 -15.02 -12.51
C GLY A 128 -10.40 -16.27 -13.07
N ARG A 129 -10.06 -16.28 -14.38
CA ARG A 129 -9.30 -17.36 -15.02
C ARG A 129 -7.90 -17.51 -14.47
N ARG A 130 -7.20 -16.40 -14.18
CA ARG A 130 -5.87 -16.42 -13.55
C ARG A 130 -5.91 -17.08 -12.18
N LEU A 131 -6.91 -16.74 -11.36
CA LEU A 131 -7.13 -17.38 -10.06
C LEU A 131 -7.38 -18.88 -10.22
N ASP A 132 -8.26 -19.28 -11.14
CA ASP A 132 -8.56 -20.70 -11.39
C ASP A 132 -7.33 -21.52 -11.84
N ALA A 133 -6.39 -20.88 -12.55
CA ALA A 133 -5.16 -21.51 -13.00
C ALA A 133 -4.10 -21.68 -11.90
N LEU A 134 -4.29 -21.11 -10.71
CA LEU A 134 -3.35 -21.31 -9.59
C LEU A 134 -3.33 -22.79 -9.17
N PRO A 135 -2.18 -23.35 -8.76
CA PRO A 135 -2.09 -24.76 -8.38
C PRO A 135 -2.64 -25.05 -6.97
N TYR A 136 -2.94 -24.01 -6.19
CA TYR A 136 -3.43 -24.12 -4.81
C TYR A 136 -4.77 -23.42 -4.61
N ARG A 137 -5.47 -23.82 -3.54
CA ARG A 137 -6.76 -23.30 -3.10
C ARG A 137 -6.67 -22.93 -1.62
N ASN A 138 -5.85 -21.93 -1.32
CA ASN A 138 -5.62 -21.45 0.04
C ASN A 138 -6.61 -20.33 0.41
N ILE A 139 -6.45 -19.79 1.62
CA ILE A 139 -7.23 -18.65 2.15
C ILE A 139 -7.32 -17.51 1.13
N ASP A 140 -6.17 -17.10 0.58
CA ASP A 140 -6.11 -15.99 -0.38
C ASP A 140 -6.90 -16.29 -1.66
N PHE A 141 -6.81 -17.51 -2.20
CA PHE A 141 -7.59 -17.90 -3.38
C PHE A 141 -9.09 -17.69 -3.15
N TYR A 142 -9.64 -18.20 -2.04
CA TYR A 142 -11.07 -18.10 -1.74
C TYR A 142 -11.49 -16.66 -1.46
N ARG A 143 -10.67 -15.91 -0.72
CA ARG A 143 -10.90 -14.49 -0.45
C ARG A 143 -10.93 -13.66 -1.72
N GLU A 144 -9.97 -13.85 -2.63
CA GLU A 144 -9.90 -13.10 -3.88
C GLU A 144 -11.04 -13.47 -4.84
N LYS A 145 -11.41 -14.76 -4.93
CA LYS A 145 -12.58 -15.18 -5.72
C LYS A 145 -13.88 -14.57 -5.20
N PHE A 146 -14.10 -14.61 -3.88
CA PHE A 146 -15.26 -13.98 -3.25
C PHE A 146 -15.28 -12.47 -3.52
N TRP A 147 -14.16 -11.79 -3.28
CA TRP A 147 -14.03 -10.36 -3.52
C TRP A 147 -14.32 -9.97 -4.98
N LEU A 148 -13.83 -10.76 -5.94
CA LEU A 148 -14.03 -10.54 -7.36
C LEU A 148 -15.51 -10.69 -7.76
N SER A 149 -16.20 -11.71 -7.25
CA SER A 149 -17.64 -11.89 -7.42
C SER A 149 -18.42 -10.71 -6.85
N GLN A 150 -18.09 -10.28 -5.63
CA GLN A 150 -18.74 -9.12 -5.01
C GLN A 150 -18.52 -7.83 -5.81
N LEU A 151 -17.31 -7.61 -6.33
CA LEU A 151 -17.03 -6.44 -7.15
C LEU A 151 -17.87 -6.46 -8.43
N TYR A 152 -18.01 -7.62 -9.08
CA TYR A 152 -18.82 -7.78 -10.29
C TYR A 152 -20.32 -7.58 -10.04
N PHE A 153 -20.88 -8.25 -9.03
CA PHE A 153 -22.31 -8.19 -8.73
C PHE A 153 -22.79 -6.81 -8.29
N ASN A 154 -21.91 -6.05 -7.63
CA ASN A 154 -22.24 -4.72 -7.12
C ASN A 154 -21.92 -3.58 -8.10
N HIS A 155 -21.35 -3.88 -9.25
CA HIS A 155 -21.11 -2.86 -10.27
C HIS A 155 -22.45 -2.34 -10.84
N PRO A 156 -22.66 -1.01 -10.99
CA PRO A 156 -23.94 -0.46 -11.46
C PRO A 156 -24.38 -0.91 -12.86
N GLY A 157 -23.42 -1.25 -13.72
CA GLY A 157 -23.67 -1.75 -15.08
C GLY A 157 -23.97 -3.26 -15.15
N THR A 158 -23.85 -3.99 -14.04
CA THR A 158 -24.18 -5.43 -14.02
C THR A 158 -25.68 -5.62 -13.89
N ASP A 159 -26.28 -6.28 -14.88
CA ASP A 159 -27.69 -6.68 -14.82
C ASP A 159 -27.88 -7.82 -13.82
N LYS A 160 -28.34 -7.46 -12.62
CA LYS A 160 -28.53 -8.41 -11.52
C LYS A 160 -29.60 -9.46 -11.81
N PHE A 161 -30.53 -9.20 -12.74
CA PHE A 161 -31.56 -10.16 -13.12
C PHE A 161 -31.03 -11.23 -14.09
N GLN A 162 -29.89 -10.99 -14.73
CA GLN A 162 -29.21 -11.98 -15.58
C GLN A 162 -28.19 -12.82 -14.81
N LEU A 163 -27.82 -12.43 -13.59
CA LEU A 163 -26.96 -13.25 -12.73
C LEU A 163 -27.68 -14.53 -12.34
N SER A 164 -27.05 -15.66 -12.66
CA SER A 164 -27.59 -16.99 -12.39
C SER A 164 -27.52 -17.34 -10.90
N LYS A 165 -28.42 -18.23 -10.46
CA LYS A 165 -28.33 -18.84 -9.13
C LYS A 165 -26.94 -19.47 -8.87
N ALA A 166 -26.37 -20.11 -9.88
CA ALA A 166 -25.06 -20.77 -9.78
C ALA A 166 -23.92 -19.78 -9.47
N GLU A 167 -23.97 -18.55 -9.98
CA GLU A 167 -22.96 -17.53 -9.67
C GLU A 167 -23.03 -17.07 -8.21
N TYR A 168 -24.24 -16.88 -7.67
CA TYR A 168 -24.43 -16.56 -6.26
C TYR A 168 -24.05 -17.72 -5.35
N ASP A 169 -24.47 -18.96 -5.67
CA ASP A 169 -24.10 -20.16 -4.93
C ASP A 169 -22.58 -20.34 -4.91
N ALA A 170 -21.91 -20.12 -6.04
CA ALA A 170 -20.45 -20.17 -6.12
C ALA A 170 -19.80 -19.11 -5.24
N SER A 171 -20.29 -17.87 -5.27
CA SER A 171 -19.78 -16.78 -4.41
C SER A 171 -19.97 -17.09 -2.93
N MET A 172 -21.12 -17.66 -2.54
CA MET A 172 -21.37 -18.06 -1.14
C MET A 172 -20.38 -19.14 -0.70
N GLN A 173 -20.14 -20.16 -1.53
CA GLN A 173 -19.15 -21.19 -1.23
C GLN A 173 -17.73 -20.63 -1.08
N GLN A 174 -17.35 -19.61 -1.85
CA GLN A 174 -16.05 -18.97 -1.67
C GLN A 174 -15.97 -18.25 -0.30
N LEU A 175 -17.03 -17.55 0.09
CA LEU A 175 -17.12 -16.90 1.40
C LEU A 175 -17.01 -17.91 2.54
N ASP A 176 -17.78 -19.00 2.47
CA ASP A 176 -17.79 -20.05 3.49
C ASP A 176 -16.41 -20.66 3.66
N ARG A 177 -15.74 -21.02 2.54
CA ARG A 177 -14.41 -21.62 2.57
C ARG A 177 -13.36 -20.66 3.10
N TRP A 178 -13.40 -19.40 2.68
CA TRP A 178 -12.50 -18.38 3.21
C TRP A 178 -12.70 -18.21 4.72
N PHE A 179 -13.94 -18.02 5.16
CA PHE A 179 -14.28 -17.86 6.58
C PHE A 179 -13.84 -19.06 7.42
N LEU A 180 -14.14 -20.28 6.97
CA LEU A 180 -13.78 -21.50 7.69
C LEU A 180 -12.27 -21.69 7.80
N LEU A 181 -11.51 -21.43 6.73
CA LEU A 181 -10.05 -21.57 6.75
C LEU A 181 -9.38 -20.54 7.65
N GLU A 182 -9.81 -19.27 7.61
CA GLU A 182 -9.31 -18.22 8.52
C GLU A 182 -9.64 -18.57 9.98
N LYS A 183 -10.89 -18.99 10.22
CA LYS A 183 -11.33 -19.38 11.55
C LYS A 183 -10.55 -20.57 12.07
N LEU A 184 -10.25 -21.56 11.22
CA LEU A 184 -9.43 -22.72 11.57
C LEU A 184 -8.00 -22.33 11.91
N LEU A 185 -7.37 -21.45 11.10
CA LEU A 185 -6.01 -20.98 11.37
C LEU A 185 -5.93 -20.33 12.75
N LEU A 186 -6.83 -19.40 13.05
CA LEU A 186 -6.90 -18.73 14.35
C LEU A 186 -7.21 -19.73 15.48
N SER A 187 -8.11 -20.68 15.24
CA SER A 187 -8.46 -21.72 16.20
C SER A 187 -7.24 -22.58 16.57
N CYS A 188 -6.41 -22.94 15.60
CA CYS A 188 -5.16 -23.67 15.83
C CYS A 188 -4.17 -22.85 16.68
N GLU A 189 -4.03 -21.55 16.41
CA GLU A 189 -3.18 -20.66 17.21
C GLU A 189 -3.69 -20.55 18.65
N MET A 190 -4.99 -20.36 18.85
CA MET A 190 -5.63 -20.34 20.16
C MET A 190 -5.39 -21.66 20.91
N LYS A 191 -5.58 -22.80 20.23
CA LYS A 191 -5.36 -24.13 20.83
C LYS A 191 -3.90 -24.37 21.22
N ALA A 192 -2.95 -23.90 20.40
CA ALA A 192 -1.52 -24.01 20.69
C ALA A 192 -1.11 -23.22 21.94
N ARG A 193 -1.84 -22.17 22.30
CA ARG A 193 -1.58 -21.30 23.45
C ARG A 193 -2.17 -21.81 24.77
N GLU A 194 -3.23 -22.61 24.73
CA GLU A 194 -3.93 -23.09 25.94
C GLU A 194 -2.97 -23.69 26.97
N LYS A 195 -2.13 -24.64 26.54
CA LYS A 195 -1.23 -25.35 27.46
C LYS A 195 -0.08 -24.48 27.97
N PRO A 196 0.68 -23.74 27.13
CA PRO A 196 1.76 -22.89 27.62
C PRO A 196 1.30 -21.73 28.51
N LEU A 197 0.10 -21.19 28.27
CA LEU A 197 -0.40 -19.99 28.96
C LEU A 197 -1.49 -20.29 30.00
N SER A 198 -1.89 -21.56 30.15
CA SER A 198 -3.00 -21.98 31.02
C SER A 198 -4.31 -21.23 30.71
N GLU A 199 -4.54 -20.99 29.41
CA GLU A 199 -5.76 -20.35 28.89
C GLU A 199 -6.76 -21.44 28.48
N VAL A 200 -8.06 -21.14 28.54
CA VAL A 200 -9.13 -22.03 28.05
C VAL A 200 -9.96 -21.25 27.06
N TYR A 201 -10.09 -21.78 25.84
CA TYR A 201 -10.88 -21.17 24.79
C TYR A 201 -12.06 -22.06 24.40
N ASP A 202 -13.24 -21.44 24.24
CA ASP A 202 -14.38 -22.09 23.61
C ASP A 202 -14.28 -21.91 22.09
N ILE A 203 -13.84 -22.97 21.41
CA ILE A 203 -13.58 -22.97 19.97
C ILE A 203 -14.57 -23.90 19.27
N TRP A 204 -15.73 -23.35 18.88
CA TRP A 204 -16.82 -24.04 18.15
C TRP A 204 -16.36 -24.97 17.01
N LEU A 205 -15.20 -24.67 16.39
CA LEU A 205 -14.75 -25.32 15.16
C LEU A 205 -13.94 -26.59 15.46
N LEU A 206 -13.42 -26.69 16.69
CA LEU A 206 -12.58 -27.77 17.19
C LEU A 206 -13.25 -28.57 18.31
N SER A 207 -14.46 -28.17 18.70
CA SER A 207 -15.33 -28.83 19.69
C SER A 207 -16.16 -29.95 19.09
#